data_AF-A0A9E0VYX0-F1
#
_entry.id   AF-A0A9E0VYX0-F1
#
_cell.length_a   1.000
_cell.length_b   1.000
_cell.length_c   1.000
_cell.angle_alpha   90.00
_cell.angle_beta   90.00
_cell.angle_gamma   90.00
#
_symmetry.space_group_name_H-M   'P 1'
#
loop_
_entity.id
_entity.type
_entity.pdbx_description
1 polymer ?
#
loop_
_entity_poly.entity_id
_entity_poly.type
_entity_poly.pdbx_seq_one_letter_code
_entity_poly.pdbx_strand_id
1 'polypeptide(L)'
;AEFHIRYLREVKLGDQLRSSFYLLDHDGKRFHFFQQLYHSDGWIAATGEGLTLHVDLNGPRVVPMPEDVAARVAAMAEAHAALPRPDGIGRRIGLKPKG
;
A
#
# COMPACT_ATOMS: atom_id res chain seq x y z
N ALA A 1 9.49 7.92 4.46
CA ALA A 1 8.54 6.98 3.82
C ALA A 1 9.35 5.77 3.37
N GLU A 2 8.70 4.61 3.27
CA GLU A 2 9.31 3.36 2.82
C GLU A 2 8.33 2.65 1.89
N PHE A 3 8.85 1.86 0.95
CA PHE A 3 8.03 1.11 0.02
C PHE A 3 8.72 -0.19 -0.42
N HIS A 4 8.01 -1.30 -0.25
CA HIS A 4 8.40 -2.62 -0.71
C HIS A 4 7.52 -3.06 -1.88
N ILE A 5 8.15 -3.44 -3.00
CA ILE A 5 7.44 -3.90 -4.20
C ILE A 5 7.85 -5.32 -4.59
N ARG A 6 6.86 -6.11 -5.01
CA ARG A 6 7.06 -7.43 -5.61
C ARG A 6 6.47 -7.44 -7.01
N TYR A 7 7.32 -7.67 -8.00
CA TYR A 7 6.87 -7.96 -9.37
C TYR A 7 6.63 -9.46 -9.50
N LEU A 8 5.38 -9.84 -9.75
CA LEU A 8 4.94 -11.25 -9.77
C LEU A 8 4.77 -11.75 -11.20
N ARG A 9 4.28 -10.90 -12.11
CA ARG A 9 4.07 -11.23 -13.51
C ARG A 9 4.24 -9.99 -14.38
N GLU A 10 4.87 -10.18 -15.53
CA GLU A 10 5.06 -9.14 -16.53
C GLU A 10 3.72 -8.67 -17.12
N VAL A 11 3.62 -7.38 -17.38
CA VAL A 11 2.51 -6.72 -18.10
C VAL A 11 3.05 -6.13 -19.41
N LYS A 12 2.19 -5.97 -20.40
CA LYS A 12 2.53 -5.51 -21.76
C LYS A 12 1.86 -4.19 -22.09
N LEU A 13 2.37 -3.55 -23.15
CA LEU A 13 1.75 -2.35 -23.71
C LEU A 13 0.31 -2.67 -24.14
N GLY A 14 -0.64 -1.90 -23.63
CA GLY A 14 -2.07 -2.09 -23.90
C GLY A 14 -2.83 -2.90 -22.85
N ASP A 15 -2.14 -3.55 -21.90
CA ASP A 15 -2.79 -4.26 -20.80
C ASP A 15 -3.63 -3.31 -19.95
N GLN A 16 -4.85 -3.73 -19.62
CA GLN A 16 -5.72 -2.99 -18.71
C GLN A 16 -5.50 -3.48 -17.28
N LEU A 17 -5.14 -2.54 -16.40
CA LEU A 17 -4.79 -2.83 -15.01
C LEU A 17 -5.69 -2.08 -14.04
N ARG A 18 -5.95 -2.67 -12.88
CA ARG A 18 -6.62 -2.02 -11.74
C ARG A 18 -5.79 -2.24 -10.49
N SER A 19 -5.47 -1.17 -9.78
CA SER A 19 -4.88 -1.27 -8.44
C SER A 19 -5.99 -1.36 -7.39
N SER A 20 -5.81 -2.25 -6.42
CA SER A 20 -6.54 -2.20 -5.16
C SER A 20 -5.73 -1.42 -4.13
N PHE A 21 -6.39 -0.91 -3.11
CA PHE A 21 -5.76 -0.24 -1.97
C PHE A 21 -6.38 -0.76 -0.69
N TYR A 22 -5.54 -1.18 0.25
CA TYR A 22 -5.93 -1.64 1.56
C TYR A 22 -5.12 -0.85 2.60
N LEU A 23 -5.82 -0.19 3.51
CA LEU A 23 -5.21 0.58 4.60
C LEU A 23 -4.96 -0.36 5.78
N LEU A 24 -3.70 -0.56 6.15
CA LEU A 24 -3.28 -1.55 7.15
C LEU A 24 -3.23 -0.96 8.56
N ASP A 25 -2.68 0.24 8.68
CA ASP A 25 -2.48 0.94 9.95
C ASP A 25 -2.30 2.44 9.69
N HIS A 26 -2.53 3.27 10.71
CA HIS A 26 -2.29 4.71 10.63
C HIS A 26 -2.05 5.34 12.00
N ASP A 27 -1.43 6.50 12.00
CA ASP A 27 -1.42 7.41 13.14
C ASP A 27 -1.77 8.83 12.69
N GLY A 28 -1.57 9.83 13.55
CA GLY A 28 -1.90 11.22 13.24
C GLY A 28 -1.13 11.82 12.06
N LYS A 29 -0.07 11.19 11.55
CA LYS A 29 0.78 11.76 10.48
C LYS A 29 1.34 10.75 9.48
N ARG A 30 0.97 9.48 9.60
CA ARG A 30 1.46 8.36 8.78
C ARG A 30 0.33 7.42 8.45
N PHE A 31 0.45 6.74 7.32
CA PHE A 31 -0.37 5.57 7.05
C PHE A 31 0.43 4.46 6.36
N HIS A 32 0.12 3.22 6.74
CA HIS A 32 0.68 1.99 6.20
C HIS A 32 -0.38 1.32 5.33
N PHE A 33 -0.03 0.97 4.10
CA PHE A 33 -0.99 0.44 3.14
C PHE A 33 -0.40 -0.68 2.29
N PHE A 34 -1.29 -1.45 1.69
CA PHE A 34 -0.97 -2.50 0.73
C PHE A 34 -1.77 -2.32 -0.56
N GLN A 35 -1.15 -2.62 -1.68
CA GLN A 35 -1.76 -2.58 -3.00
C GLN A 35 -1.50 -3.87 -3.74
N GLN A 36 -2.49 -4.32 -4.50
CA GLN A 36 -2.36 -5.37 -5.49
C GLN A 36 -2.76 -4.82 -6.84
N LEU A 37 -1.87 -4.96 -7.82
CA LEU A 37 -2.10 -4.57 -9.20
C LEU A 37 -2.67 -5.77 -9.95
N TYR A 38 -3.94 -5.70 -10.33
CA TYR A 38 -4.65 -6.73 -11.07
C TYR A 38 -4.63 -6.43 -12.56
N HIS A 39 -4.38 -7.45 -13.38
CA HIS A 39 -4.72 -7.43 -14.79
C HIS A 39 -6.23 -7.65 -14.98
N SER A 40 -6.80 -7.21 -16.10
CA SER A 40 -8.23 -7.40 -16.43
C SER A 40 -8.66 -8.87 -16.41
N ASP A 41 -7.75 -9.78 -16.73
CA ASP A 41 -7.98 -11.24 -16.69
C ASP A 41 -7.96 -11.82 -15.26
N GLY A 42 -7.81 -10.98 -14.22
CA GLY A 42 -7.97 -11.34 -12.82
C GLY A 42 -6.70 -11.80 -12.09
N TRP A 43 -5.56 -11.93 -12.77
CA TRP A 43 -4.29 -12.27 -12.12
C TRP A 43 -3.56 -11.03 -11.57
N ILE A 44 -2.70 -11.23 -10.55
CA ILE A 44 -1.94 -10.16 -9.90
C ILE A 44 -0.58 -10.00 -10.60
N ALA A 45 -0.31 -8.80 -11.11
CA ALA A 45 0.95 -8.40 -11.74
C ALA A 45 2.02 -8.03 -10.72
N ALA A 46 1.63 -7.27 -9.70
CA ALA A 46 2.54 -6.79 -8.67
C ALA A 46 1.81 -6.53 -7.35
N THR A 47 2.55 -6.51 -6.25
CA THR A 47 2.08 -6.02 -4.96
C THR A 47 3.01 -4.93 -4.43
N GLY A 48 2.46 -3.94 -3.76
CA GLY A 48 3.20 -2.86 -3.12
C GLY A 48 2.77 -2.67 -1.68
N GLU A 49 3.72 -2.57 -0.76
CA GLU A 49 3.50 -2.23 0.64
C GLU A 49 4.22 -0.94 0.95
N GLY A 50 3.52 0.04 1.51
CA GLY A 50 4.07 1.38 1.68
C GLY A 50 3.74 1.99 3.03
N LEU A 51 4.72 2.71 3.60
CA LEU A 51 4.53 3.60 4.74
C LEU A 51 4.77 5.05 4.30
N THR A 52 3.71 5.85 4.31
CA THR A 52 3.73 7.27 3.90
C THR A 52 3.70 8.20 5.09
N LEU A 53 4.08 9.46 4.84
CA LEU A 53 4.14 10.54 5.82
C LEU A 53 3.34 11.72 5.29
N HIS A 54 2.57 12.38 6.15
CA HIS A 54 2.01 13.68 5.87
C HIS A 54 3.06 14.77 6.15
N VAL A 55 3.30 15.64 5.17
CA VAL A 55 4.40 16.62 5.19
C VAL A 55 3.91 18.03 4.94
N ASP A 56 4.48 18.99 5.66
CA ASP A 56 4.31 20.41 5.35
C ASP A 56 5.13 20.76 4.11
N LEU A 57 4.52 21.45 3.15
CA LEU A 57 5.21 21.88 1.93
C LEU A 57 6.02 23.17 2.13
N ASN A 58 5.77 23.91 3.22
CA ASN A 58 6.53 25.13 3.57
C ASN A 58 7.88 24.83 4.22
N GLY A 59 8.16 23.55 4.52
CA GLY A 59 9.46 23.05 4.96
C GLY A 59 9.38 21.56 5.23
N PRO A 60 10.41 20.73 4.93
CA PRO A 60 10.29 19.28 4.85
C PRO A 60 10.18 18.61 6.23
N ARG A 61 9.06 18.82 6.91
CA ARG A 61 8.75 18.28 8.23
C ARG A 61 7.49 17.43 8.17
N VAL A 62 7.54 16.31 8.88
CA VAL A 62 6.38 15.45 9.09
C VAL A 62 5.49 16.11 10.13
N VAL A 63 4.25 16.40 9.75
CA VAL A 63 3.27 17.10 10.59
C VAL A 63 1.99 16.29 10.69
N PRO A 64 1.18 16.46 11.76
CA PRO A 64 -0.15 15.86 11.81
C PRO A 64 -0.98 16.18 10.58
N MET A 65 -1.74 15.20 10.11
CA MET A 65 -2.79 15.41 9.12
C MET A 65 -3.82 16.40 9.68
N PRO A 66 -4.40 17.27 8.82
CA PRO A 66 -5.61 18.01 9.16
C PRO A 66 -6.71 17.08 9.67
N GLU A 67 -7.54 17.58 10.58
CA GLU A 67 -8.56 16.79 11.28
C GLU A 67 -9.50 16.06 10.31
N ASP A 68 -9.93 16.73 9.25
CA ASP A 68 -10.82 16.18 8.23
C ASP A 68 -10.15 15.04 7.43
N VAL A 69 -8.84 15.15 7.17
CA VAL A 69 -8.05 14.10 6.53
C VAL A 69 -7.87 12.92 7.47
N ALA A 70 -7.48 13.18 8.73
CA ALA A 70 -7.32 12.13 9.74
C ALA A 70 -8.61 11.34 9.96
N ALA A 71 -9.76 12.02 10.01
CA ALA A 71 -11.07 11.38 10.13
C ALA A 71 -11.39 10.46 8.93
N ARG A 72 -11.08 10.89 7.70
CA ARG A 72 -11.27 10.05 6.49
C ARG A 72 -10.34 8.84 6.48
N VAL A 73 -9.09 8.99 6.92
CA VAL A 73 -8.14 7.88 7.05
C VAL A 73 -8.62 6.87 8.08
N ALA A 74 -9.09 7.34 9.24
CA ALA A 74 -9.64 6.46 10.28
C ALA A 74 -10.88 5.69 9.79
N ALA A 75 -11.82 6.36 9.14
CA ALA A 75 -13.01 5.70 8.57
C ALA A 75 -12.64 4.65 7.52
N MET A 76 -11.64 4.92 6.67
CA MET A 76 -11.13 3.94 5.71
C MET A 76 -10.47 2.75 6.41
N ALA A 77 -9.72 2.99 7.48
CA ALA A 77 -9.03 1.93 8.23
C ALA A 77 -10.05 0.99 8.90
N GLU A 78 -11.10 1.54 9.51
CA GLU A 78 -12.20 0.78 10.08
C GLU A 78 -12.92 -0.07 9.02
N ALA A 79 -13.24 0.53 7.87
CA ALA A 79 -13.89 -0.19 6.77
C ALA A 79 -13.01 -1.33 6.23
N HIS A 80 -11.70 -1.09 6.09
CA HIS A 80 -10.76 -2.09 5.60
C HIS A 80 -10.46 -3.18 6.62
N ALA A 81 -10.46 -2.89 7.92
CA ALA A 81 -10.24 -3.89 8.98
C ALA A 81 -11.26 -5.04 8.96
N ALA A 82 -12.46 -4.81 8.42
CA ALA A 82 -13.49 -5.82 8.22
C ALA A 82 -13.25 -6.73 7.00
N LEU A 83 -12.33 -6.38 6.10
CA LEU A 83 -12.02 -7.13 4.89
C LEU A 83 -10.92 -8.18 5.13
N PRO A 84 -10.91 -9.30 4.38
CA PRO A 84 -9.81 -10.25 4.40
C PRO A 84 -8.47 -9.57 4.10
N ARG A 85 -7.42 -9.91 4.85
CA ARG A 85 -6.10 -9.34 4.62
C ARG A 85 -5.50 -9.86 3.30
N PRO A 86 -4.98 -8.98 2.43
CA PRO A 86 -4.27 -9.38 1.23
C PRO A 86 -3.05 -10.27 1.50
N ASP A 87 -2.78 -11.22 0.61
CA ASP A 87 -1.52 -11.97 0.65
C ASP A 87 -0.33 -11.08 0.28
N GLY A 88 0.80 -11.30 0.96
CA GLY A 88 2.07 -10.63 0.65
C GLY A 88 2.46 -9.46 1.56
N ILE A 89 1.64 -9.12 2.55
CA ILE A 89 2.00 -8.13 3.58
C ILE A 89 3.21 -8.62 4.39
N GLY A 90 4.16 -7.74 4.68
CA GLY A 90 5.34 -7.99 5.50
C GLY A 90 6.36 -8.93 4.87
N ARG A 91 6.33 -9.12 3.54
CA ARG A 91 7.30 -9.99 2.86
C ARG A 91 8.70 -9.38 2.91
N ARG A 92 9.68 -10.25 3.14
CA ARG A 92 11.10 -9.88 3.26
C ARG A 92 11.88 -10.40 2.07
N ILE A 93 12.88 -9.63 1.65
CA ILE A 93 13.85 -10.08 0.64
C ILE A 93 14.84 -11.02 1.30
N GLY A 94 15.09 -12.15 0.65
CA GLY A 94 16.09 -13.12 1.06
C GLY A 94 16.34 -14.11 -0.07
N LEU A 95 17.58 -14.60 -0.18
CA LEU A 95 17.90 -15.69 -1.08
C LEU A 95 17.45 -17.00 -0.43
N LYS A 96 16.79 -17.88 -1.19
CA LYS A 96 16.63 -19.27 -0.76
C LYS A 96 18.00 -19.95 -0.84
N PRO A 97 18.46 -20.65 0.22
CA PRO A 97 19.64 -21.51 0.11
C PRO A 97 19.40 -22.52 -1.01
N LYS A 98 20.41 -22.71 -1.88
CA LYS A 98 20.41 -23.86 -2.78
C LYS A 98 20.59 -25.11 -1.93
N GLY A 99 19.58 -25.98 -1.90
CA GLY A 99 19.77 -27.38 -1.55
C GLY A 99 20.52 -28.11 -2.66
#